data_AF-A0A0L6VV29-F1
#
_entry.id   AF-A0A0L6VV29-F1
#
_cell.length_a   1.000
_cell.length_b   1.000
_cell.length_c   1.000
_cell.angle_alpha   90.00
_cell.angle_beta   90.00
_cell.angle_gamma   90.00
#
_symmetry.space_group_name_H-M   'P 1'
#
loop_
_entity.id
_entity.type
_entity.pdbx_description
1 polymer ?
#
loop_
_entity_poly.entity_id
_entity_poly.type
_entity_poly.pdbx_seq_one_letter_code
_entity_poly.pdbx_strand_id
1 'polypeptide(L)'
;LSANQHPNILPLLHAIKTQYDSILVTPYKPAGTLADQIFYQHHFISNPTDVKVVFCQITLALDFCHGQGIAHQDIKPENILCSPDIQVYLADFGLATTEYPSTSFKCGTRAYMGPECLGGLLTPVASYNTFLNNFWSLGVVLMNLLTTRRLWDEASPADAKFTCFVMHDFRFIGGLPNEHSHYSFILCNMLCPEDCRTSVFELVKN
;
A
#
# COMPACT_ATOMS: atom_id res chain seq x y z
N LEU A 1 -10.35 1.79 15.20
CA LEU A 1 -11.19 2.34 14.10
C LEU A 1 -12.61 1.87 14.31
N SER A 2 -13.59 2.76 14.51
CA SER A 2 -14.98 2.35 14.29
C SER A 2 -15.14 2.16 12.78
N ALA A 3 -15.22 0.92 12.33
CA ALA A 3 -15.12 0.52 10.94
C ALA A 3 -16.29 1.00 10.02
N ASN A 4 -17.17 1.87 10.54
CA ASN A 4 -18.30 2.48 9.82
C ASN A 4 -18.08 3.93 9.39
N GLN A 5 -16.85 4.45 9.46
CA GLN A 5 -16.59 5.87 9.18
C GLN A 5 -16.03 6.18 7.78
N HIS A 6 -15.68 5.16 6.96
CA HIS A 6 -15.20 5.39 5.60
C HIS A 6 -15.68 4.29 4.62
N PRO A 7 -16.18 4.64 3.42
CA PRO A 7 -16.75 3.68 2.47
C PRO A 7 -15.75 2.66 1.89
N ASN A 8 -14.44 2.96 1.98
CA ASN A 8 -13.36 2.11 1.48
C ASN A 8 -12.54 1.43 2.60
N ILE A 9 -13.07 1.36 3.82
CA ILE A 9 -12.52 0.53 4.90
C ILE A 9 -13.50 -0.62 5.14
N LEU A 10 -13.00 -1.86 5.23
CA LEU A 10 -13.87 -3.01 5.46
C LEU A 10 -14.55 -2.90 6.84
N PRO A 11 -15.89 -2.86 6.91
CA PRO A 11 -16.57 -2.74 8.19
C PRO A 11 -16.43 -4.03 9.01
N LEU A 12 -16.17 -3.86 10.30
CA LEU A 12 -16.25 -4.89 11.32
C LEU A 12 -17.68 -4.94 11.85
N LEU A 13 -18.41 -5.99 11.49
CA LEU A 13 -19.81 -6.17 11.91
C LEU A 13 -19.87 -6.58 13.38
N HIS A 14 -19.03 -7.54 13.77
CA HIS A 14 -18.94 -8.03 15.15
C HIS A 14 -17.49 -8.39 15.52
N ALA A 15 -17.15 -8.16 16.78
CA ALA A 15 -15.96 -8.70 17.42
C ALA A 15 -16.40 -9.59 18.58
N ILE A 16 -16.08 -10.87 18.50
CA ILE A 16 -16.45 -11.87 19.51
C ILE A 16 -15.17 -12.34 20.17
N LYS A 17 -15.09 -12.16 21.48
CA LYS A 17 -13.98 -12.68 22.28
C LYS A 17 -14.44 -13.93 23.01
N THR A 18 -13.78 -15.05 22.76
CA THR A 18 -13.97 -16.30 23.51
C THR A 18 -12.83 -16.45 24.53
N GLN A 19 -12.83 -17.56 25.27
CA GLN A 19 -11.73 -17.89 26.19
C GLN A 19 -10.41 -18.23 25.48
N TYR A 20 -10.46 -18.66 24.21
CA TYR A 20 -9.29 -19.10 23.43
C TYR A 20 -9.00 -18.20 22.23
N ASP A 21 -10.02 -17.56 21.67
CA ASP A 21 -9.94 -16.93 20.37
C ASP A 21 -10.56 -15.53 20.34
N SER A 22 -10.09 -14.73 19.40
CA SER A 22 -10.75 -13.49 18.97
C SER A 22 -11.27 -13.69 17.55
N ILE A 23 -12.58 -13.60 17.38
CA ILE A 23 -13.28 -13.81 16.11
C ILE A 23 -13.76 -12.45 15.61
N LEU A 24 -13.35 -12.10 14.39
CA LEU A 24 -13.77 -10.89 13.70
C LEU A 24 -14.75 -11.27 12.59
N VAL A 25 -15.94 -10.66 12.61
CA VAL A 25 -16.99 -10.89 11.61
C VAL A 25 -17.07 -9.66 10.70
N THR A 26 -16.85 -9.85 9.40
CA THR A 26 -16.88 -8.80 8.38
C THR A 26 -17.80 -9.23 7.23
N PRO A 27 -18.26 -8.30 6.37
CA PRO A 27 -18.95 -8.68 5.15
C PRO A 27 -18.02 -9.50 4.25
N TYR A 28 -18.56 -10.52 3.62
CA TYR A 28 -17.87 -11.25 2.57
C TYR A 28 -17.84 -10.42 1.28
N LYS A 29 -16.68 -10.40 0.61
CA LYS A 29 -16.46 -9.70 -0.65
C LYS A 29 -16.23 -10.72 -1.76
N PRO A 30 -17.23 -11.02 -2.60
CA PRO A 30 -17.18 -12.16 -3.53
C PRO A 30 -16.26 -11.94 -4.73
N ALA A 31 -15.86 -10.70 -5.03
CA ALA A 31 -14.93 -10.41 -6.12
C ALA A 31 -13.45 -10.63 -5.73
N GLY A 32 -13.20 -11.20 -4.55
CA GLY A 32 -11.86 -11.54 -4.08
C GLY A 32 -11.05 -10.33 -3.65
N THR A 33 -9.74 -10.45 -3.76
CA THR A 33 -8.74 -9.44 -3.43
C THR A 33 -8.30 -8.65 -4.66
N LEU A 34 -7.64 -7.52 -4.45
CA LEU A 34 -7.00 -6.77 -5.51
C LEU A 34 -5.86 -7.58 -6.14
N ALA A 35 -5.21 -8.48 -5.38
CA ALA A 35 -4.23 -9.42 -5.93
C ALA A 35 -4.87 -10.34 -6.99
N ASP A 36 -6.09 -10.85 -6.73
CA ASP A 36 -6.85 -11.65 -7.69
C ASP A 36 -7.10 -10.87 -8.99
N GLN A 37 -7.51 -9.61 -8.85
CA GLN A 37 -7.82 -8.72 -9.97
C GLN A 37 -6.58 -8.36 -10.80
N ILE A 38 -5.44 -8.11 -10.16
CA ILE A 38 -4.19 -7.72 -10.83
C ILE A 38 -3.50 -8.93 -11.49
N PHE A 39 -3.23 -9.98 -10.73
CA PHE A 39 -2.28 -11.02 -11.13
C PHE A 39 -2.91 -12.22 -11.82
N TYR A 40 -4.19 -12.49 -11.56
CA TYR A 40 -4.87 -13.67 -12.11
C TYR A 40 -5.92 -13.29 -13.16
N GLN A 41 -6.70 -12.25 -12.92
CA GLN A 41 -7.76 -11.81 -13.84
C GLN A 41 -7.27 -10.78 -14.86
N HIS A 42 -6.11 -10.15 -14.62
CA HIS A 42 -5.55 -9.10 -15.48
C HIS A 42 -6.54 -7.97 -15.80
N HIS A 43 -7.41 -7.63 -14.84
CA HIS A 43 -8.51 -6.69 -15.00
C HIS A 43 -8.01 -5.33 -15.50
N PHE A 44 -6.94 -4.82 -14.91
CA PHE A 44 -6.41 -3.48 -15.18
C PHE A 44 -5.64 -3.37 -16.51
N ILE A 45 -5.24 -4.50 -17.11
CA ILE A 45 -4.74 -4.51 -18.50
C ILE A 45 -5.91 -4.27 -19.47
N SER A 46 -7.06 -4.89 -19.18
CA SER A 46 -8.26 -4.76 -20.00
C SER A 46 -8.99 -3.43 -19.76
N ASN A 47 -8.87 -2.88 -18.55
CA ASN A 47 -9.57 -1.68 -18.09
C ASN A 47 -8.60 -0.67 -17.43
N PRO A 48 -7.68 -0.06 -18.18
CA PRO A 48 -6.64 0.81 -17.62
C PRO A 48 -7.19 2.07 -16.94
N THR A 49 -8.41 2.51 -17.29
CA THR A 49 -9.10 3.63 -16.65
C THR A 49 -9.44 3.36 -15.18
N ASP A 50 -9.64 2.09 -14.81
CA ASP A 50 -10.06 1.69 -13.46
C ASP A 50 -8.92 1.82 -12.45
N VAL A 51 -7.67 1.85 -12.93
CA VAL A 51 -6.49 2.07 -12.07
C VAL A 51 -6.65 3.36 -11.26
N LYS A 52 -7.05 4.46 -11.91
CA LYS A 52 -7.23 5.75 -11.23
C LYS A 52 -8.32 5.68 -10.17
N VAL A 53 -9.42 5.00 -10.47
CA VAL A 53 -10.59 4.87 -9.60
C VAL A 53 -10.25 4.07 -8.35
N VAL A 54 -9.66 2.89 -8.53
CA VAL A 54 -9.24 2.01 -7.41
C VAL A 54 -8.14 2.67 -6.59
N PHE A 55 -7.14 3.27 -7.25
CA PHE A 55 -6.04 3.93 -6.56
C PHE A 55 -6.51 5.09 -5.68
N CYS A 56 -7.45 5.91 -6.18
CA CYS A 56 -8.06 6.99 -5.41
C CYS A 56 -8.79 6.48 -4.17
N GLN A 57 -9.59 5.42 -4.31
CA GLN A 57 -10.31 4.81 -3.19
C GLN A 57 -9.38 4.30 -2.08
N ILE A 58 -8.27 3.64 -2.45
CA ILE A 58 -7.26 3.16 -1.48
C ILE A 58 -6.57 4.35 -0.80
N THR A 59 -6.22 5.37 -1.58
CA THR A 59 -5.56 6.59 -1.09
C THR A 59 -6.44 7.31 -0.07
N LEU A 60 -7.74 7.48 -0.35
CA LEU A 60 -8.70 8.11 0.58
C LEU A 60 -8.92 7.28 1.85
N ALA A 61 -8.98 5.95 1.74
CA ALA A 61 -9.05 5.07 2.91
C ALA A 61 -7.82 5.21 3.81
N LEU A 62 -6.63 5.29 3.19
CA LEU A 62 -5.37 5.44 3.90
C LEU A 62 -5.23 6.82 4.55
N ASP A 63 -5.60 7.89 3.84
CA ASP A 63 -5.65 9.26 4.37
C ASP A 63 -6.58 9.35 5.59
N PHE A 64 -7.77 8.74 5.51
CA PHE A 64 -8.67 8.63 6.65
C PHE A 64 -8.01 7.93 7.85
N CYS A 65 -7.27 6.83 7.63
CA CYS A 65 -6.57 6.14 8.72
C CYS A 65 -5.48 7.00 9.34
N HIS A 66 -4.67 7.67 8.51
CA HIS A 66 -3.59 8.56 8.96
C HIS A 66 -4.15 9.77 9.72
N GLY A 67 -5.27 10.34 9.27
CA GLY A 67 -5.98 11.41 9.99
C GLY A 67 -6.48 11.00 11.37
N GLN A 68 -6.70 9.71 11.60
CA GLN A 68 -7.02 9.14 12.92
C GLN A 68 -5.78 8.71 13.72
N GLY A 69 -4.58 9.01 13.24
CA GLY A 69 -3.31 8.64 13.86
C GLY A 69 -2.98 7.15 13.75
N ILE A 70 -3.53 6.44 12.78
CA ILE A 70 -3.40 4.99 12.63
C ILE A 70 -2.64 4.65 11.34
N ALA A 71 -1.50 3.99 11.49
CA ALA A 71 -0.76 3.40 10.39
C ALA A 71 -1.15 1.93 10.21
N HIS A 72 -1.42 1.51 8.97
CA HIS A 72 -1.88 0.15 8.65
C HIS A 72 -0.79 -0.91 8.74
N GLN A 73 0.45 -0.55 8.37
CA GLN A 73 1.67 -1.38 8.35
C GLN A 73 1.72 -2.51 7.30
N ASP A 74 0.60 -2.97 6.77
CA ASP A 74 0.58 -4.05 5.76
C ASP A 74 -0.29 -3.73 4.53
N ILE A 75 -0.04 -2.57 3.90
CA ILE A 75 -0.71 -2.19 2.65
C ILE A 75 -0.17 -3.04 1.50
N LYS A 76 -1.03 -3.88 0.92
CA LYS A 76 -0.72 -4.76 -0.20
C LYS A 76 -2.01 -5.21 -0.91
N PRO A 77 -1.97 -5.68 -2.17
CA PRO A 77 -3.15 -6.08 -2.92
C PRO A 77 -3.98 -7.19 -2.25
N GLU A 78 -3.36 -8.07 -1.47
CA GLU A 78 -4.05 -9.14 -0.74
C GLU A 78 -4.94 -8.60 0.39
N ASN A 79 -4.57 -7.47 0.99
CA ASN A 79 -5.31 -6.81 2.07
C ASN A 79 -6.31 -5.76 1.56
N ILE A 80 -6.57 -5.73 0.25
CA ILE A 80 -7.54 -4.84 -0.37
C ILE A 80 -8.59 -5.72 -1.04
N LEU A 81 -9.81 -5.73 -0.50
CA LEU A 81 -10.91 -6.54 -1.02
C LEU A 81 -11.68 -5.79 -2.10
N CYS A 82 -12.15 -6.50 -3.12
CA CYS A 82 -12.88 -5.94 -4.24
C CYS A 82 -14.38 -6.28 -4.17
N SER A 83 -15.20 -5.41 -4.74
CA SER A 83 -16.60 -5.66 -5.08
C SER A 83 -16.82 -5.58 -6.60
N PRO A 84 -17.90 -6.17 -7.13
CA PRO A 84 -18.15 -6.23 -8.57
C PRO A 84 -18.29 -4.86 -9.28
N ASP A 85 -18.50 -3.79 -8.52
CA ASP A 85 -18.71 -2.41 -8.96
C ASP A 85 -17.43 -1.56 -8.94
N ILE A 86 -16.24 -2.19 -8.98
CA ILE A 86 -14.93 -1.51 -8.89
C ILE A 86 -14.73 -0.78 -7.53
N GLN A 87 -15.58 -1.07 -6.55
CA GLN A 87 -15.40 -0.60 -5.17
C GLN A 87 -14.35 -1.48 -4.46
N VAL A 88 -13.45 -0.84 -3.71
CA VAL A 88 -12.42 -1.53 -2.92
C VAL A 88 -12.47 -1.20 -1.44
N TYR A 89 -12.01 -2.13 -0.61
CA TYR A 89 -12.05 -2.03 0.84
C TYR A 89 -10.68 -2.40 1.41
N LEU A 90 -10.03 -1.45 2.07
CA LEU A 90 -8.84 -1.72 2.86
C LEU A 90 -9.24 -2.58 4.07
N ALA A 91 -8.55 -3.70 4.25
CA ALA A 91 -8.84 -4.72 5.23
C ALA A 91 -7.57 -5.16 5.98
N ASP A 92 -7.75 -5.99 7.00
CA ASP A 92 -6.68 -6.56 7.84
C ASP A 92 -5.80 -5.52 8.57
N PHE A 93 -6.39 -4.93 9.61
CA PHE A 93 -5.71 -4.04 10.54
C PHE A 93 -4.95 -4.79 11.64
N GLY A 94 -4.62 -6.08 11.46
CA GLY A 94 -3.96 -6.90 12.48
C GLY A 94 -2.57 -6.41 12.89
N LEU A 95 -1.91 -5.63 12.02
CA LEU A 95 -0.61 -5.00 12.26
C LEU A 95 -0.70 -3.48 12.46
N ALA A 96 -1.92 -2.93 12.51
CA ALA A 96 -2.09 -1.49 12.61
C ALA A 96 -1.57 -0.95 13.95
N THR A 97 -0.99 0.26 13.93
CA THR A 97 -0.36 0.89 15.10
C THR A 97 -0.62 2.39 15.12
N THR A 98 -0.56 2.96 16.32
CA THR A 98 -0.50 4.42 16.55
C THR A 98 0.91 4.88 16.91
N GLU A 99 1.90 3.98 16.86
CA GLU A 99 3.31 4.29 17.14
C GLU A 99 3.90 5.09 15.97
N TYR A 100 4.41 6.28 16.28
CA TYR A 100 5.09 7.15 15.31
C TYR A 100 6.06 8.09 16.04
N PRO A 101 7.38 8.03 15.76
CA PRO A 101 8.06 7.03 14.92
C PRO A 101 8.08 5.65 15.60
N SER A 102 8.19 4.57 14.82
CA SER A 102 8.22 3.20 15.35
C SER A 102 9.64 2.62 15.42
N THR A 103 9.88 1.83 16.46
CA THR A 103 11.11 1.02 16.61
C THR A 103 10.88 -0.45 16.24
N SER A 104 9.65 -0.82 15.86
CA SER A 104 9.26 -2.16 15.44
C SER A 104 9.53 -2.32 13.94
N PHE A 105 10.76 -2.71 13.60
CA PHE A 105 11.19 -2.95 12.23
C PHE A 105 10.66 -4.25 11.65
N LYS A 106 10.60 -4.32 10.31
CA LYS A 106 10.21 -5.50 9.53
C LYS A 106 8.79 -5.99 9.85
N CYS A 107 7.88 -5.07 10.14
CA CYS A 107 6.45 -5.34 10.32
C CYS A 107 5.71 -5.28 8.99
N GLY A 108 4.97 -6.35 8.64
CA GLY A 108 4.20 -6.48 7.40
C GLY A 108 4.85 -7.41 6.36
N THR A 109 4.53 -7.19 5.09
CA THR A 109 5.02 -8.01 3.96
C THR A 109 6.23 -7.36 3.28
N ARG A 110 7.39 -8.04 3.29
CA ARG A 110 8.71 -7.48 2.90
C ARG A 110 8.74 -6.77 1.54
N ALA A 111 8.04 -7.30 0.54
CA ALA A 111 8.01 -6.74 -0.82
C ALA A 111 7.38 -5.34 -0.90
N TYR A 112 6.55 -4.98 0.08
CA TYR A 112 5.84 -3.71 0.16
C TYR A 112 6.42 -2.75 1.21
N MET A 113 7.43 -3.19 1.98
CA MET A 113 8.07 -2.34 2.99
C MET A 113 9.00 -1.31 2.36
N GLY A 114 9.01 -0.11 2.93
CA GLY A 114 10.04 0.88 2.65
C GLY A 114 11.41 0.44 3.19
N PRO A 115 12.52 0.90 2.59
CA PRO A 115 13.87 0.60 3.08
C PRO A 115 14.04 0.94 4.57
N GLU A 116 13.43 2.02 5.05
CA GLU A 116 13.45 2.45 6.46
C GLU A 116 12.86 1.39 7.41
N CYS A 117 11.76 0.73 7.03
CA CYS A 117 11.15 -0.34 7.83
C CYS A 117 11.99 -1.62 7.82
N LEU A 118 12.77 -1.84 6.75
CA LEU A 118 13.72 -2.97 6.67
C LEU A 118 15.02 -2.75 7.47
N GLY A 119 15.21 -1.55 8.02
CA GLY A 119 16.37 -1.17 8.83
C GLY A 119 17.26 -0.09 8.18
N GLY A 120 16.81 0.55 7.11
CA GLY A 120 17.55 1.59 6.38
C GLY A 120 18.23 1.06 5.11
N LEU A 121 18.51 1.98 4.17
CA LEU A 121 19.10 1.63 2.86
C LEU A 121 20.63 1.54 2.90
N LEU A 122 21.29 2.64 3.28
CA LEU A 122 22.75 2.75 3.31
C LEU A 122 23.33 2.61 4.72
N THR A 123 22.57 3.09 5.70
CA THR A 123 22.97 3.13 7.11
C THR A 123 21.79 2.71 7.98
N PRO A 124 22.02 2.01 9.10
CA PRO A 124 20.96 1.64 10.01
C PRO A 124 20.20 2.87 10.55
N VAL A 125 18.88 2.77 10.62
CA VAL A 125 18.02 3.78 11.26
C VAL A 125 17.55 3.30 12.64
N ALA A 126 17.39 4.22 13.59
CA ALA A 126 16.94 3.88 14.96
C ALA A 126 15.41 3.73 15.07
N SER A 127 14.68 4.40 14.18
CA SER A 127 13.22 4.36 14.07
C SER A 127 12.81 4.80 12.66
N TYR A 128 11.55 4.58 12.28
CA TYR A 128 11.02 5.02 10.99
C TYR A 128 9.60 5.60 11.12
N ASN A 129 9.19 6.35 10.10
CA ASN A 129 7.86 6.91 9.98
C ASN A 129 6.87 5.88 9.43
N THR A 130 5.97 5.43 10.31
CA THR A 130 4.95 4.43 9.99
C THR A 130 3.96 4.88 8.92
N PHE A 131 3.64 6.17 8.85
CA PHE A 131 2.75 6.75 7.84
C PHE A 131 3.44 6.84 6.47
N LEU A 132 4.68 7.34 6.42
CA LEU A 132 5.44 7.40 5.17
C LEU A 132 5.76 6.00 4.64
N ASN A 133 6.02 5.01 5.52
CA ASN A 133 6.17 3.62 5.10
C ASN A 133 4.88 3.08 4.45
N ASN A 134 3.68 3.41 4.95
CA ASN A 134 2.44 3.04 4.25
C ASN A 134 2.31 3.72 2.87
N PHE A 135 2.82 4.96 2.74
CA PHE A 135 2.81 5.67 1.47
C PHE A 135 3.77 5.05 0.45
N TRP A 136 4.92 4.52 0.89
CA TRP A 136 5.78 3.67 0.07
C TRP A 136 5.06 2.42 -0.40
N SER A 137 4.43 1.68 0.53
CA SER A 137 3.68 0.47 0.20
C SER A 137 2.57 0.76 -0.82
N LEU A 138 1.89 1.90 -0.72
CA LEU A 138 0.90 2.37 -1.69
C LEU A 138 1.51 2.62 -3.08
N GLY A 139 2.73 3.15 -3.16
CA GLY A 139 3.47 3.28 -4.42
C GLY A 139 3.79 1.94 -5.08
N VAL A 140 4.14 0.92 -4.28
CA VAL A 140 4.33 -0.45 -4.78
C VAL A 140 3.02 -1.01 -5.34
N VAL A 141 1.90 -0.80 -4.64
CA VAL A 141 0.55 -1.19 -5.12
C VAL A 141 0.21 -0.50 -6.45
N LEU A 142 0.49 0.81 -6.59
CA LEU A 142 0.28 1.52 -7.85
C LEU A 142 1.10 0.90 -8.99
N MET A 143 2.35 0.54 -8.74
CA MET A 143 3.16 -0.17 -9.73
C MET A 143 2.58 -1.54 -10.09
N ASN A 144 2.01 -2.28 -9.13
CA ASN A 144 1.34 -3.55 -9.43
C ASN A 144 0.11 -3.33 -10.32
N LEU A 145 -0.70 -2.30 -10.04
CA LEU A 145 -1.87 -1.93 -10.86
C LEU A 145 -1.47 -1.60 -12.30
N LEU A 146 -0.38 -0.86 -12.49
CA LEU A 146 0.06 -0.36 -13.80
C LEU A 146 0.80 -1.41 -14.64
N THR A 147 1.44 -2.39 -13.99
CA THR A 147 2.40 -3.27 -14.69
C THR A 147 2.12 -4.75 -14.53
N THR A 148 1.21 -5.13 -13.61
CA THR A 148 0.95 -6.51 -13.18
C THR A 148 2.21 -7.28 -12.76
N ARG A 149 3.27 -6.58 -12.34
CA ARG A 149 4.56 -7.18 -11.97
C ARG A 149 4.81 -7.10 -10.48
N ARG A 150 5.51 -8.12 -9.97
CA ARG A 150 6.23 -8.05 -8.69
C ARG A 150 7.58 -7.35 -8.92
N LEU A 151 7.76 -6.18 -8.32
CA LEU A 151 8.93 -5.32 -8.54
C LEU A 151 10.23 -5.92 -7.98
N TRP A 152 10.17 -6.40 -6.74
CA TRP A 152 11.27 -6.95 -5.96
C TRP A 152 10.70 -7.84 -4.84
N ASP A 153 11.57 -8.57 -4.15
CA ASP A 153 11.25 -9.33 -2.95
C ASP A 153 11.36 -8.45 -1.69
N GLU A 154 12.27 -7.48 -1.71
CA GLU A 154 12.41 -6.47 -0.67
C GLU A 154 13.14 -5.22 -1.19
N ALA A 155 12.85 -4.07 -0.58
CA ALA A 155 13.50 -2.80 -0.89
C ALA A 155 14.88 -2.69 -0.21
N SER A 156 15.79 -3.61 -0.54
CA SER A 156 17.13 -3.69 0.06
C SER A 156 18.23 -3.86 -1.00
N PRO A 157 19.49 -3.49 -0.70
CA PRO A 157 20.62 -3.69 -1.62
C PRO A 157 20.91 -5.16 -1.94
N ALA A 158 20.35 -6.11 -1.18
CA ALA A 158 20.48 -7.54 -1.47
C ALA A 158 19.59 -7.98 -2.65
N ASP A 159 18.56 -7.20 -2.98
CA ASP A 159 17.69 -7.47 -4.12
C ASP A 159 18.22 -6.76 -5.39
N ALA A 160 18.53 -7.55 -6.41
CA ALA A 160 19.07 -7.05 -7.67
C ALA A 160 18.08 -6.16 -8.44
N LYS A 161 16.77 -6.45 -8.35
CA LYS A 161 15.73 -5.64 -9.02
C LYS A 161 15.57 -4.30 -8.31
N PHE A 162 15.62 -4.29 -6.98
CA PHE A 162 15.60 -3.04 -6.22
C PHE A 162 16.87 -2.21 -6.46
N THR A 163 18.04 -2.85 -6.49
CA THR A 163 19.31 -2.16 -6.82
C THR A 163 19.25 -1.54 -8.22
N CYS A 164 18.72 -2.28 -9.21
CA CYS A 164 18.46 -1.76 -10.55
C CYS A 164 17.53 -0.55 -10.53
N PHE A 165 16.43 -0.61 -9.77
CA PHE A 165 15.50 0.50 -9.59
C PHE A 165 16.18 1.77 -9.04
N VAL A 166 17.05 1.64 -8.03
CA VAL A 166 17.80 2.76 -7.45
C VAL A 166 18.83 3.32 -8.44
N MET A 167 19.59 2.46 -9.12
CA MET A 167 20.66 2.87 -10.04
C MET A 167 20.15 3.56 -11.31
N HIS A 168 18.95 3.20 -11.76
CA HIS A 168 18.31 3.83 -12.90
C HIS A 168 17.43 5.03 -12.52
N ASP A 169 17.67 5.60 -11.34
CA ASP A 169 17.27 6.96 -10.97
C ASP A 169 15.76 7.19 -11.08
N PHE A 170 14.98 6.21 -10.60
CA PHE A 170 13.52 6.15 -10.73
C PHE A 170 13.00 6.13 -12.18
N ARG A 171 13.86 6.24 -13.21
CA ARG A 171 13.50 6.17 -14.65
C ARG A 171 13.04 4.79 -15.07
N PHE A 172 13.13 3.79 -14.21
CA PHE A 172 12.37 2.55 -14.36
C PHE A 172 10.85 2.83 -14.38
N ILE A 173 10.38 3.86 -13.64
CA ILE A 173 9.03 4.43 -13.75
C ILE A 173 8.88 5.24 -15.05
N GLY A 174 9.96 5.86 -15.54
CA GLY A 174 10.01 6.46 -16.89
C GLY A 174 9.94 5.45 -18.05
N GLY A 175 10.03 4.14 -17.75
CA GLY A 175 9.75 3.04 -18.66
C GLY A 175 8.30 2.54 -18.57
N LEU A 176 7.43 3.22 -17.83
CA LEU A 176 5.99 3.00 -17.94
C LEU A 176 5.56 3.23 -19.39
N PRO A 177 4.61 2.43 -19.90
CA PRO A 177 3.95 2.73 -21.17
C PRO A 177 3.51 4.20 -21.21
N ASN A 178 3.61 4.86 -22.36
CA ASN A 178 3.32 6.31 -22.50
C ASN A 178 1.96 6.72 -21.91
N GLU A 179 0.97 5.81 -22.00
CA GLU A 179 -0.38 5.92 -21.43
C GLU A 179 -0.44 6.00 -19.89
N HIS A 180 0.68 5.74 -19.20
CA HIS A 180 0.81 5.79 -17.74
C HIS A 180 1.80 6.85 -17.26
N SER A 181 2.34 7.67 -18.18
CA SER A 181 3.33 8.72 -17.87
C SER A 181 2.83 9.77 -16.87
N HIS A 182 1.52 9.97 -16.75
CA HIS A 182 0.93 10.87 -15.75
C HIS A 182 1.07 10.35 -14.31
N TYR A 183 1.34 9.05 -14.11
CA TYR A 183 1.64 8.49 -12.79
C TYR A 183 3.11 8.64 -12.38
N SER A 184 4.01 9.05 -13.29
CA SER A 184 5.44 9.11 -12.98
C SER A 184 5.74 10.08 -11.83
N PHE A 185 5.07 11.24 -11.82
CA PHE A 185 5.27 12.24 -10.76
C PHE A 185 4.89 11.69 -9.38
N ILE A 186 3.69 11.11 -9.25
CA ILE A 186 3.19 10.57 -7.98
C ILE A 186 4.03 9.37 -7.50
N LEU A 187 4.45 8.49 -8.42
CA LEU A 187 5.31 7.36 -8.10
C LEU A 187 6.70 7.82 -7.61
N CYS A 188 7.29 8.85 -8.22
CA CYS A 188 8.54 9.43 -7.72
C CYS A 188 8.38 10.04 -6.32
N ASN A 189 7.22 10.59 -5.99
CA ASN A 189 6.95 11.11 -4.64
C ASN A 189 6.74 9.98 -3.61
N MET A 190 6.20 8.82 -4.00
CA MET A 190 5.99 7.68 -3.10
C MET A 190 7.23 6.81 -2.90
N LEU A 191 7.91 6.49 -4.00
CA LEU A 191 9.01 5.53 -4.04
C LEU A 191 10.37 6.21 -3.95
N CYS A 192 10.49 7.28 -3.16
CA CYS A 192 11.76 7.95 -2.87
C CYS A 192 12.20 7.70 -1.41
N PRO A 193 13.45 8.09 -1.04
CA PRO A 193 13.91 8.02 0.35
C PRO A 193 12.93 8.74 1.30
N GLU A 194 12.80 8.22 2.52
CA GLU A 194 11.84 8.70 3.52
C GLU A 194 11.87 10.21 3.72
N ASP A 195 13.06 10.81 3.84
CA ASP A 195 13.23 12.26 4.06
C ASP A 195 12.76 13.13 2.89
N CYS A 196 12.64 12.56 1.69
CA CYS A 196 12.14 13.24 0.49
C CYS A 196 10.65 12.97 0.24
N ARG A 197 10.04 12.07 1.01
CA ARG A 197 8.72 11.52 0.73
C ARG A 197 7.62 12.45 1.23
N THR A 198 6.65 12.73 0.36
CA THR A 198 5.44 13.46 0.77
C THR A 198 4.52 12.56 1.58
N SER A 199 3.51 13.15 2.24
CA SER A 199 2.46 12.39 2.93
C SER A 199 1.28 12.11 2.00
N VAL A 200 0.45 11.12 2.36
CA VAL A 200 -0.81 10.86 1.65
C VAL A 200 -1.74 12.08 1.64
N PHE A 201 -1.71 12.90 2.70
CA PHE A 201 -2.50 14.10 2.83
C PHE A 201 -2.14 15.17 1.80
N GLU A 202 -0.84 15.37 1.54
CA GLU A 202 -0.36 16.29 0.51
C GLU A 202 -0.75 15.82 -0.89
N LEU A 203 -0.83 14.50 -1.10
CA LEU A 203 -1.28 13.96 -2.36
C LEU A 203 -2.78 14.23 -2.61
N VAL A 204 -3.64 14.05 -1.61
CA VAL A 204 -5.10 14.22 -1.77
C VAL A 204 -5.51 15.67 -2.08
N LYS A 205 -4.66 16.64 -1.73
CA LYS A 205 -4.91 18.07 -1.95
C LYS A 205 -4.52 18.61 -3.33
N ASN A 206 -3.74 17.85 -4.10
CA ASN A 206 -3.23 18.24 -5.42
C ASN A 206 -3.96 17.49 -6.55
#